data_AF-A0A936H3W3-F1
#
_entry.id   AF-A0A936H3W3-F1
#
_cell.length_a   1.000
_cell.length_b   1.000
_cell.length_c   1.000
_cell.angle_alpha   90.00
_cell.angle_beta   90.00
_cell.angle_gamma   90.00
#
_symmetry.space_group_name_H-M   'P 1'
#
loop_
_entity.id
_entity.type
_entity.pdbx_description
1 polymer ?
#
loop_
_entity_poly.entity_id
_entity_poly.type
_entity_poly.pdbx_seq_one_letter_code
_entity_poly.pdbx_strand_id
1 'polypeptide(L)'
;MDIQHLIQSVYQMLLLGASRTQFSPEQLNALAALGIDASLPANELLLQSLVYFRTWEKAGAPFRLFTEPIPAALPETAPVCQSEAIPFLVEVSLGAYPEALPEFLYLLARSGRVLPPEFLPVLIERCVRTPALSALLQPVMGNRGRWLLDQMGKDTLPAPSAPADEASYPEARKALEKIIRDSRLNELHTAEKRVHALRTPPGTYWETEFTLALFSAALEKWEYGVPGAAGFLQNILAVAALSCPAEALPQLQNLPWPKSHYPGFWLGAEIDRFLQTLKFRSRLKETFRDESP
;
A
#
# COMPACT_ATOMS: atom_id res chain seq x y z
N MET A 1 8.22 30.56 29.71
CA MET A 1 8.38 29.21 29.12
C MET A 1 9.03 29.25 27.74
N ASP A 2 9.96 28.33 27.46
CA ASP A 2 10.53 28.07 26.12
C ASP A 2 9.49 27.39 25.21
N ILE A 3 9.43 27.79 23.92
CA ILE A 3 8.48 27.25 22.94
C ILE A 3 8.70 25.75 22.70
N GLN A 4 9.95 25.27 22.75
CA GLN A 4 10.25 23.83 22.62
C GLN A 4 9.68 23.02 23.79
N HIS A 5 9.78 23.56 25.00
CA HIS A 5 9.22 22.95 26.20
C HIS A 5 7.68 22.94 26.18
N LEU A 6 7.06 24.00 25.65
CA LEU A 6 5.60 24.05 25.44
C LEU A 6 5.13 23.00 24.43
N ILE A 7 5.82 22.88 23.29
CA ILE A 7 5.53 21.86 22.26
C ILE A 7 5.60 20.46 22.85
N GLN A 8 6.69 20.15 23.57
CA GLN A 8 6.88 18.84 24.20
C GLN A 8 5.77 18.53 25.22
N SER A 9 5.36 19.52 26.00
CA SER A 9 4.29 19.38 27.00
C SER A 9 2.93 19.08 26.34
N VAL A 10 2.63 19.72 25.21
CA VAL A 10 1.39 19.49 24.43
C VAL A 10 1.37 18.08 23.84
N TYR A 11 2.48 17.59 23.30
CA TYR A 11 2.59 16.21 22.83
C TYR A 11 2.49 15.17 23.96
N GLN A 12 3.07 15.44 25.13
CA GLN A 12 2.90 14.57 26.30
C GLN A 12 1.45 14.54 26.77
N MET A 13 0.75 15.67 26.77
CA MET A 13 -0.67 15.73 27.12
C MET A 13 -1.54 14.96 26.13
N LEU A 14 -1.20 14.95 24.83
CA LEU A 14 -1.85 14.10 23.84
C LEU A 14 -1.69 12.61 24.17
N LEU A 15 -0.48 12.17 24.53
CA LEU A 15 -0.20 10.77 24.84
C LEU A 15 -0.88 10.30 26.14
N LEU A 16 -0.99 11.18 27.13
CA LEU A 16 -1.58 10.87 28.44
C LEU A 16 -3.10 11.11 28.48
N GLY A 17 -3.63 11.91 27.55
CA GLY A 17 -5.01 12.36 27.48
C GLY A 17 -5.29 13.59 28.35
N ALA A 18 -5.97 14.60 27.79
CA ALA A 18 -6.29 15.87 28.46
C ALA A 18 -7.27 15.74 29.64
N SER A 19 -7.82 14.54 29.90
CA SER A 19 -8.58 14.24 31.12
C SER A 19 -7.69 13.95 32.33
N ARG A 20 -6.43 13.57 32.11
CA ARG A 20 -5.47 13.20 33.17
C ARG A 20 -4.43 14.28 33.44
N THR A 21 -4.26 15.22 32.52
CA THR A 21 -3.30 16.32 32.61
C THR A 21 -3.95 17.61 32.16
N GLN A 22 -3.78 18.67 32.95
CA GLN A 22 -4.32 20.01 32.67
C GLN A 22 -3.20 20.97 32.28
N PHE A 23 -3.52 21.97 31.46
CA PHE A 23 -2.58 23.04 31.13
C PHE A 23 -2.31 23.89 32.38
N SER A 24 -1.04 24.14 32.67
CA SER A 24 -0.66 25.07 33.72
C SER A 24 -0.99 26.52 33.32
N PRO A 25 -1.18 27.45 34.28
CA PRO A 25 -1.41 28.86 33.97
C PRO A 25 -0.32 29.48 33.09
N GLU A 26 0.93 29.05 33.24
CA GLU A 26 2.04 29.48 32.37
C GLU A 26 1.87 28.98 30.94
N GLN A 27 1.40 27.75 30.75
CA GLN A 27 1.11 27.18 29.43
C GLN A 27 -0.06 27.88 28.75
N LEU A 28 -1.14 28.18 29.50
CA LEU A 28 -2.29 28.92 28.99
C LEU A 28 -1.88 30.32 28.51
N ASN A 29 -1.07 31.03 29.29
CA ASN A 29 -0.55 32.35 28.90
C ASN A 29 0.34 32.27 27.66
N ALA A 30 1.17 31.23 27.54
CA ALA A 30 2.02 31.05 26.38
C ALA A 30 1.23 30.69 25.10
N LEU A 31 0.18 29.86 25.22
CA LEU A 31 -0.71 29.55 24.10
C LEU A 31 -1.53 30.77 23.66
N ALA A 32 -2.02 31.57 24.61
CA ALA A 32 -2.70 32.83 24.33
C ALA A 32 -1.77 33.83 23.60
N ALA A 33 -0.50 33.89 23.98
CA ALA A 33 0.50 34.72 23.28
C ALA A 33 0.77 34.27 21.83
N LEU A 34 0.49 33.00 21.49
CA LEU A 34 0.53 32.45 20.14
C LEU A 34 -0.79 32.64 19.37
N GLY A 35 -1.77 33.34 19.95
CA GLY A 35 -3.08 33.58 19.35
C GLY A 35 -4.06 32.41 19.45
N ILE A 36 -3.77 31.43 20.30
CA ILE A 36 -4.67 30.29 20.57
C ILE A 36 -5.61 30.68 21.72
N ASP A 37 -6.92 30.48 21.54
CA ASP A 37 -7.91 30.85 22.54
C ASP A 37 -7.84 29.93 23.77
N ALA A 38 -7.23 30.43 24.84
CA ALA A 38 -7.06 29.70 26.11
C ALA A 38 -8.37 29.52 26.90
N SER A 39 -9.49 30.09 26.45
CA SER A 39 -10.82 29.89 27.08
C SER A 39 -11.53 28.62 26.63
N LEU A 40 -10.99 27.92 25.62
CA LEU A 40 -11.57 26.72 25.06
C LEU A 40 -11.52 25.52 26.04
N PRO A 41 -12.44 24.54 25.90
CA PRO A 41 -12.36 23.27 26.60
C PRO A 41 -11.00 22.58 26.37
N ALA A 42 -10.49 21.86 27.38
CA ALA A 42 -9.13 21.30 27.37
C ALA A 42 -8.80 20.45 26.13
N ASN A 43 -9.77 19.66 25.64
CA ASN A 43 -9.59 18.85 24.43
C ASN A 43 -9.48 19.71 23.16
N GLU A 44 -10.29 20.76 23.05
CA GLU A 44 -10.28 21.67 21.90
C GLU A 44 -9.02 22.52 21.91
N LEU A 45 -8.62 23.02 23.08
CA LEU A 45 -7.36 23.73 23.27
C LEU A 45 -6.16 22.84 22.90
N LEU A 46 -6.16 21.56 23.32
CA LEU A 46 -5.12 20.60 22.94
C LEU A 46 -5.06 20.39 21.41
N LEU A 47 -6.21 20.20 20.77
CA LEU A 47 -6.28 20.00 19.31
C LEU A 47 -5.81 21.24 18.55
N GLN A 48 -6.27 22.44 18.93
CA GLN A 48 -5.81 23.67 18.29
C GLN A 48 -4.31 23.91 18.48
N SER A 49 -3.79 23.64 19.68
CA SER A 49 -2.36 23.71 19.97
C SER A 49 -1.57 22.75 19.07
N LEU A 50 -2.02 21.50 18.92
CA LEU A 50 -1.38 20.53 18.03
C LEU A 50 -1.40 20.97 16.56
N VAL A 51 -2.53 21.50 16.08
CA VAL A 51 -2.66 22.00 14.71
C VAL A 51 -1.71 23.18 14.49
N TYR A 52 -1.64 24.12 15.43
CA TYR A 52 -0.74 25.26 15.38
C TYR A 52 0.71 24.80 15.28
N PHE A 53 1.17 23.96 16.21
CA PHE A 53 2.55 23.50 16.22
C PHE A 53 2.91 22.64 15.02
N ARG A 54 2.02 21.76 14.55
CA ARG A 54 2.23 21.01 13.30
C ARG A 54 2.33 21.90 12.08
N THR A 55 1.52 22.95 12.03
CA THR A 55 1.58 23.94 10.94
C THR A 55 2.86 24.74 11.03
N TRP A 56 3.26 25.15 12.23
CA TRP A 56 4.50 25.87 12.47
C TRP A 56 5.74 25.04 12.17
N GLU A 57 5.78 23.75 12.54
CA GLU A 57 6.85 22.81 12.13
C GLU A 57 6.95 22.72 10.61
N LYS A 58 5.81 22.63 9.91
CA LYS A 58 5.76 22.55 8.44
C LYS A 58 6.17 23.86 7.76
N ALA A 59 5.78 25.00 8.32
CA ALA A 59 6.02 26.33 7.74
C ALA A 59 7.38 26.93 8.15
N GLY A 60 7.88 26.58 9.33
CA GLY A 60 9.11 27.07 9.93
C GLY A 60 10.33 26.19 9.64
N ALA A 61 10.16 25.06 8.96
CA ALA A 61 11.28 24.31 8.41
C ALA A 61 12.00 25.21 7.39
N PRO A 62 13.25 25.64 7.66
CA PRO A 62 13.96 26.50 6.73
C PRO A 62 14.10 25.75 5.41
N PHE A 63 13.62 26.35 4.31
CA PHE A 63 13.87 25.81 2.99
C PHE A 63 15.38 25.69 2.81
N ARG A 64 15.84 24.52 2.38
CA ARG A 64 17.24 24.37 1.99
C ARG A 64 17.47 25.25 0.77
N LEU A 65 18.13 26.38 0.98
CA LEU A 65 18.54 27.25 -0.12
C LEU A 65 19.65 26.55 -0.88
N PHE A 66 19.35 26.10 -2.10
CA PHE A 66 20.36 25.60 -3.01
C PHE A 66 21.02 26.78 -3.71
N THR A 67 22.26 27.09 -3.32
CA THR A 67 23.08 28.14 -3.95
C THR A 67 23.93 27.59 -5.10
N GLU A 68 24.12 26.28 -5.16
CA GLU A 68 24.88 25.63 -6.22
C GLU A 68 23.99 25.32 -7.43
N PRO A 69 24.53 25.39 -8.66
CA PRO A 69 23.78 25.01 -9.85
C PRO A 69 23.44 23.52 -9.78
N ILE A 70 22.15 23.22 -9.95
CA ILE A 70 21.66 21.85 -9.95
C ILE A 70 22.23 21.14 -11.21
N PRO A 71 22.92 20.00 -11.05
CA PRO A 71 23.49 19.28 -12.19
C PRO A 71 22.37 18.81 -13.12
N ALA A 72 22.57 18.86 -14.43
CA ALA A 72 21.58 18.36 -15.38
C ALA A 72 21.50 16.82 -15.34
N ALA A 73 20.29 16.27 -15.42
CA ALA A 73 20.10 14.84 -15.60
C ALA A 73 20.56 14.42 -17.01
N LEU A 74 21.16 13.23 -17.10
CA LEU A 74 21.48 12.63 -18.40
C LEU A 74 20.18 12.31 -19.18
N PRO A 75 20.20 12.37 -20.52
CA PRO A 75 19.09 11.92 -21.35
C PRO A 75 18.73 10.46 -21.09
N GLU A 76 17.48 10.09 -21.28
CA GLU A 76 17.05 8.70 -21.13
C GLU A 76 17.65 7.81 -22.23
N THR A 77 18.08 6.61 -21.85
CA THR A 77 18.64 5.60 -22.77
C THR A 77 17.57 4.65 -23.32
N ALA A 78 16.37 4.69 -22.74
CA ALA A 78 15.24 3.85 -23.09
C ALA A 78 14.00 4.72 -23.36
N PRO A 79 13.08 4.26 -24.22
CA PRO A 79 11.85 4.99 -24.48
C PRO A 79 11.00 5.10 -23.21
N VAL A 80 10.30 6.23 -23.07
CA VAL A 80 9.34 6.44 -21.99
C VAL A 80 8.14 5.49 -22.19
N CYS A 81 7.49 5.15 -21.09
CA CYS A 81 6.22 4.43 -21.01
C CYS A 81 5.19 4.96 -22.02
N GLN A 82 4.43 4.07 -22.65
CA GLN A 82 3.45 4.45 -23.67
C GLN A 82 2.29 5.28 -23.10
N SER A 83 1.67 6.09 -23.95
CA SER A 83 0.55 6.98 -23.59
C SER A 83 -0.61 6.23 -22.97
N GLU A 84 -0.88 5.02 -23.45
CA GLU A 84 -1.99 4.15 -23.05
C GLU A 84 -1.81 3.62 -21.62
N ALA A 85 -0.56 3.54 -21.13
CA ALA A 85 -0.24 3.08 -19.79
C ALA A 85 -0.27 4.21 -18.73
N ILE A 86 -0.27 5.48 -19.15
CA ILE A 86 -0.30 6.64 -18.24
C ILE A 86 -1.54 6.67 -17.33
N PRO A 87 -2.78 6.42 -17.82
CA PRO A 87 -3.96 6.40 -16.95
C PRO A 87 -3.85 5.37 -15.82
N PHE A 88 -3.28 4.19 -16.10
CA PHE A 88 -3.04 3.17 -15.07
C PHE A 88 -2.03 3.67 -14.02
N LEU A 89 -0.98 4.35 -14.47
CA LEU A 89 0.03 4.92 -13.57
C LEU A 89 -0.56 6.01 -12.67
N VAL A 90 -1.48 6.84 -13.18
CA VAL A 90 -2.23 7.83 -12.39
C VAL A 90 -3.06 7.14 -11.31
N GLU A 91 -3.90 6.17 -11.68
CA GLU A 91 -4.78 5.45 -10.74
C GLU A 91 -3.98 4.75 -9.63
N VAL A 92 -2.88 4.09 -10.01
CA VAL A 92 -1.99 3.44 -9.06
C VAL A 92 -1.31 4.48 -8.15
N SER A 93 -0.83 5.60 -8.70
CA SER A 93 -0.13 6.66 -7.97
C SER A 93 -1.04 7.46 -7.03
N LEU A 94 -2.34 7.55 -7.32
CA LEU A 94 -3.36 8.10 -6.42
C LEU A 94 -3.77 7.10 -5.33
N GLY A 95 -3.42 5.83 -5.48
CA GLY A 95 -3.70 4.79 -4.49
C GLY A 95 -5.08 4.16 -4.64
N ALA A 96 -5.69 4.24 -5.83
CA ALA A 96 -6.93 3.53 -6.13
C ALA A 96 -6.69 2.02 -6.22
N TYR A 97 -5.57 1.61 -6.83
CA TYR A 97 -5.17 0.20 -6.98
C TYR A 97 -3.70 0.00 -6.57
N PRO A 98 -3.34 0.19 -5.29
CA PRO A 98 -1.95 0.09 -4.84
C PRO A 98 -1.37 -1.31 -5.06
N GLU A 99 -2.20 -2.35 -5.07
CA GLU A 99 -1.83 -3.73 -5.33
C GLU A 99 -1.38 -3.95 -6.79
N ALA A 100 -1.81 -3.12 -7.75
CA ALA A 100 -1.40 -3.28 -9.14
C ALA A 100 0.00 -2.69 -9.45
N LEU A 101 0.60 -1.93 -8.52
CA LEU A 101 1.91 -1.29 -8.73
C LEU A 101 3.06 -2.26 -9.03
N PRO A 102 3.26 -3.36 -8.26
CA PRO A 102 4.33 -4.32 -8.55
C PRO A 102 4.21 -4.92 -9.96
N GLU A 103 2.98 -5.25 -10.39
CA GLU A 103 2.73 -5.82 -11.72
C GLU A 103 2.98 -4.78 -12.82
N PHE A 104 2.57 -3.53 -12.61
CA PHE A 104 2.88 -2.43 -13.53
C PHE A 104 4.39 -2.26 -13.74
N LEU A 105 5.15 -2.15 -12.64
CA LEU A 105 6.61 -1.98 -12.70
C LEU A 105 7.28 -3.20 -13.37
N TYR A 106 6.81 -4.41 -13.07
CA TYR A 106 7.28 -5.63 -13.70
C TYR A 106 7.04 -5.64 -15.22
N LEU A 107 5.82 -5.32 -15.66
CA LEU A 107 5.46 -5.26 -17.08
C LEU A 107 6.26 -4.18 -17.82
N LEU A 108 6.41 -3.01 -17.19
CA LEU A 108 7.20 -1.92 -17.73
C LEU A 108 8.68 -2.31 -17.88
N ALA A 109 9.28 -2.94 -16.87
CA ALA A 109 10.65 -3.43 -16.93
C ALA A 109 10.83 -4.45 -18.06
N ARG A 110 9.86 -5.37 -18.22
CA ARG A 110 9.87 -6.37 -19.29
C ARG A 110 9.74 -5.75 -20.69
N SER A 111 9.03 -4.63 -20.83
CA SER A 111 8.93 -3.88 -22.08
C SER A 111 10.20 -3.07 -22.42
N GLY A 112 11.17 -2.99 -21.49
CA GLY A 112 12.41 -2.23 -21.70
C GLY A 112 12.22 -0.71 -21.71
N ARG A 113 11.11 -0.22 -21.15
CA ARG A 113 10.75 1.20 -21.08
C ARG A 113 11.01 1.78 -19.69
N VAL A 114 11.07 3.12 -19.63
CA VAL A 114 11.24 3.87 -18.39
C VAL A 114 9.98 4.63 -17.99
N LEU A 115 9.87 4.93 -16.70
CA LEU A 115 8.77 5.71 -16.14
C LEU A 115 8.80 7.14 -16.67
N PRO A 116 7.62 7.76 -16.87
CA PRO A 116 7.55 9.19 -17.11
C PRO A 116 8.08 9.94 -15.87
N PRO A 117 8.89 11.00 -16.08
CA PRO A 117 9.63 11.65 -15.01
C PRO A 117 8.74 12.28 -13.92
N GLU A 118 7.53 12.70 -14.28
CA GLU A 118 6.55 13.29 -13.36
C GLU A 118 6.07 12.33 -12.26
N PHE A 119 6.16 11.00 -12.47
CA PHE A 119 5.75 10.01 -11.48
C PHE A 119 6.90 9.53 -10.59
N LEU A 120 8.15 9.88 -10.91
CA LEU A 120 9.31 9.44 -10.12
C LEU A 120 9.23 9.85 -8.65
N PRO A 121 8.90 11.10 -8.27
CA PRO A 121 8.90 11.51 -6.87
C PRO A 121 7.92 10.70 -6.01
N VAL A 122 6.68 10.52 -6.50
CA VAL A 122 5.63 9.80 -5.76
C VAL A 122 5.95 8.31 -5.63
N LEU A 123 6.56 7.69 -6.66
CA LEU A 123 6.93 6.29 -6.62
C LEU A 123 8.17 6.02 -5.75
N ILE A 124 9.15 6.93 -5.74
CA ILE A 124 10.30 6.86 -4.85
C ILE A 124 9.84 6.94 -3.39
N GLU A 125 8.98 7.90 -3.05
CA GLU A 125 8.44 8.04 -1.69
C GLU A 125 7.72 6.76 -1.22
N ARG A 126 6.94 6.13 -2.11
CA ARG A 126 6.29 4.86 -1.83
C ARG A 126 7.28 3.73 -1.58
N CYS A 127 8.39 3.67 -2.32
CA CYS A 127 9.43 2.67 -2.11
C CYS A 127 10.13 2.82 -0.75
N VAL A 128 10.24 4.05 -0.22
CA VAL A 128 10.73 4.26 1.16
C VAL A 128 9.85 3.54 2.17
N ARG A 129 8.53 3.58 1.96
CA ARG A 129 7.54 2.93 2.85
C ARG A 129 7.40 1.42 2.59
N THR A 130 7.83 0.93 1.43
CA THR A 130 7.69 -0.47 1.03
C THR A 130 8.96 -0.95 0.32
N PRO A 131 9.97 -1.43 1.07
CA PRO A 131 11.28 -1.79 0.54
C PRO A 131 11.25 -2.82 -0.61
N ALA A 132 10.29 -3.73 -0.60
CA ALA A 132 10.12 -4.74 -1.65
C ALA A 132 9.86 -4.14 -3.05
N LEU A 133 9.33 -2.91 -3.14
CA LEU A 133 9.13 -2.22 -4.41
C LEU A 133 10.42 -1.63 -5.00
N SER A 134 11.44 -1.40 -4.17
CA SER A 134 12.72 -0.81 -4.60
C SER A 134 13.37 -1.63 -5.72
N ALA A 135 13.33 -2.97 -5.61
CA ALA A 135 13.86 -3.89 -6.61
C ALA A 135 13.16 -3.77 -7.98
N LEU A 136 11.85 -3.49 -7.99
CA LEU A 136 11.06 -3.34 -9.21
C LEU A 136 11.19 -1.95 -9.82
N LEU A 137 11.44 -0.92 -9.01
CA LEU A 137 11.57 0.46 -9.47
C LEU A 137 12.93 0.72 -10.16
N GLN A 138 14.01 0.13 -9.65
CA GLN A 138 15.37 0.32 -10.19
C GLN A 138 15.53 0.13 -11.70
N PRO A 139 14.98 -0.93 -12.34
CA PRO A 139 15.13 -1.10 -13.78
C PRO A 139 14.36 -0.07 -14.62
N VAL A 140 13.30 0.56 -14.08
CA VAL A 140 12.39 1.42 -14.84
C VAL A 140 12.50 2.91 -14.53
N MET A 141 13.28 3.30 -13.52
CA MET A 141 13.40 4.72 -13.12
C MET A 141 14.18 5.60 -14.09
N GLY A 142 14.95 4.99 -15.01
CA GLY A 142 15.76 5.72 -15.98
C GLY A 142 16.89 6.55 -15.37
N ASN A 143 17.50 7.41 -16.19
CA ASN A 143 18.58 8.30 -15.78
C ASN A 143 18.07 9.45 -14.92
N ARG A 144 16.86 9.99 -15.20
CA ARG A 144 16.25 11.03 -14.36
C ARG A 144 15.90 10.54 -12.96
N GLY A 145 15.45 9.28 -12.81
CA GLY A 145 15.19 8.69 -11.50
C GLY A 145 16.45 8.54 -10.67
N ARG A 146 17.53 8.03 -11.28
CA ARG A 146 18.84 7.93 -10.60
C ARG A 146 19.38 9.29 -10.20
N TRP A 147 19.30 10.26 -11.12
CA TRP A 147 19.68 11.63 -10.85
C TRP A 147 18.87 12.22 -9.67
N LEU A 148 17.56 11.98 -9.61
CA LEU A 148 16.71 12.47 -8.54
C LEU A 148 17.11 11.86 -7.19
N LEU A 149 17.43 10.56 -7.15
CA LEU A 149 17.92 9.90 -5.94
C LEU A 149 19.24 10.49 -5.46
N ASP A 150 20.17 10.80 -6.38
CA ASP A 150 21.43 11.47 -6.02
C ASP A 150 21.19 12.85 -5.39
N GLN A 151 20.17 13.59 -5.86
CA GLN A 151 19.79 14.88 -5.26
C GLN A 151 19.11 14.73 -3.89
N MET A 152 18.36 13.64 -3.67
CA MET A 152 17.66 13.35 -2.40
C MET A 152 18.59 12.79 -1.32
N GLY A 153 19.69 12.14 -1.72
CA GLY A 153 20.69 11.52 -0.83
C GLY A 153 20.75 9.99 -0.99
N LYS A 154 21.95 9.41 -0.81
CA LYS A 154 22.23 7.99 -1.14
C LYS A 154 21.47 6.95 -0.31
N ASP A 155 20.90 7.34 0.84
CA ASP A 155 20.13 6.45 1.72
C ASP A 155 18.61 6.50 1.46
N THR A 156 18.17 7.16 0.38
CA THR A 156 16.74 7.40 0.13
C THR A 156 15.98 6.12 -0.20
N LEU A 157 16.56 5.21 -0.98
CA LEU A 157 15.92 3.93 -1.28
C LEU A 157 16.49 2.83 -0.37
N PRO A 158 15.63 2.06 0.31
CA PRO A 158 16.09 0.88 1.03
C PRO A 158 16.73 -0.11 0.04
N ALA A 159 17.75 -0.83 0.51
CA ALA A 159 18.34 -1.92 -0.25
C ALA A 159 17.22 -2.87 -0.72
N PRO A 160 17.27 -3.34 -1.98
CA PRO A 160 16.25 -4.26 -2.49
C PRO A 160 16.19 -5.47 -1.55
N SER A 161 15.09 -5.61 -0.82
CA SER A 161 14.82 -6.82 -0.05
C SER A 161 14.54 -7.94 -1.02
N ALA A 162 15.02 -9.15 -0.73
CA ALA A 162 14.67 -10.32 -1.51
C ALA A 162 13.13 -10.41 -1.68
N PRO A 163 12.62 -10.77 -2.88
CA PRO A 163 11.21 -11.08 -3.03
C PRO A 163 10.83 -12.13 -1.98
N ALA A 164 9.65 -11.99 -1.37
CA ALA A 164 9.16 -12.86 -0.30
C ALA A 164 9.46 -14.34 -0.63
N ASP A 165 10.08 -15.03 0.33
CA ASP A 165 10.69 -16.36 0.20
C ASP A 165 10.02 -17.24 -0.86
N GLU A 166 10.68 -17.38 -2.01
CA GLU A 166 10.23 -18.19 -3.15
C GLU A 166 9.97 -19.67 -2.76
N ALA A 167 10.60 -20.13 -1.66
CA ALA A 167 10.41 -21.44 -1.06
C ALA A 167 9.12 -21.60 -0.22
N SER A 168 8.47 -20.50 0.20
CA SER A 168 7.31 -20.53 1.11
C SER A 168 5.99 -20.84 0.37
N TYR A 169 5.88 -20.42 -0.89
CA TYR A 169 4.67 -20.63 -1.70
C TYR A 169 4.34 -22.11 -1.96
N PRO A 170 5.29 -22.98 -2.42
CA PRO A 170 4.99 -24.38 -2.68
C PRO A 170 4.50 -25.15 -1.44
N GLU A 171 5.09 -24.85 -0.28
CA GLU A 171 4.70 -25.49 0.99
C GLU A 171 3.32 -25.04 1.48
N ALA A 172 3.05 -23.73 1.43
CA ALA A 172 1.75 -23.17 1.78
C ALA A 172 0.64 -23.67 0.86
N ARG A 173 0.90 -23.72 -0.45
CA ARG A 173 -0.01 -24.28 -1.46
C ARG A 173 -0.32 -25.74 -1.17
N LYS A 174 0.70 -26.60 -1.04
CA LYS A 174 0.52 -28.03 -0.78
C LYS A 174 -0.29 -28.30 0.50
N ALA A 175 -0.06 -27.49 1.53
CA ALA A 175 -0.83 -27.59 2.77
C ALA A 175 -2.31 -27.23 2.57
N LEU A 176 -2.62 -26.16 1.84
CA LEU A 176 -4.00 -25.75 1.57
C LEU A 176 -4.71 -26.70 0.61
N GLU A 177 -4.04 -27.18 -0.44
CA GLU A 177 -4.58 -28.22 -1.34
C GLU A 177 -4.95 -29.48 -0.58
N LYS A 178 -4.14 -29.88 0.41
CA LYS A 178 -4.47 -31.01 1.28
C LYS A 178 -5.72 -30.72 2.12
N ILE A 179 -5.82 -29.53 2.72
CA ILE A 179 -6.98 -29.15 3.53
C ILE A 179 -8.27 -29.12 2.71
N ILE A 180 -8.21 -28.54 1.49
CA ILE A 180 -9.33 -28.49 0.55
C ILE A 180 -9.74 -29.91 0.15
N ARG A 181 -8.77 -30.75 -0.25
CA ARG A 181 -9.02 -32.15 -0.65
C ARG A 181 -9.65 -32.98 0.47
N ASP A 182 -9.14 -32.82 1.69
CA ASP A 182 -9.60 -33.56 2.85
C ASP A 182 -10.89 -32.94 3.46
N SER A 183 -11.44 -31.87 2.85
CA SER A 183 -12.61 -31.12 3.34
C SER A 183 -12.49 -30.66 4.80
N ARG A 184 -11.26 -30.35 5.25
CA ARG A 184 -10.98 -29.97 6.64
C ARG A 184 -11.21 -28.47 6.86
N LEU A 185 -12.46 -28.02 6.65
CA LEU A 185 -12.86 -26.61 6.69
C LEU A 185 -12.51 -25.88 7.99
N ASN A 186 -12.45 -26.60 9.12
CA ASN A 186 -12.03 -26.05 10.41
C ASN A 186 -10.52 -25.72 10.47
N GLU A 187 -9.67 -26.44 9.73
CA GLU A 187 -8.22 -26.20 9.68
C GLU A 187 -7.85 -24.99 8.79
N LEU A 188 -8.74 -24.53 7.91
CA LEU A 188 -8.54 -23.33 7.08
C LEU A 188 -8.42 -22.05 7.93
N HIS A 189 -9.08 -21.96 9.10
CA HIS A 189 -8.91 -20.81 10.00
C HIS A 189 -7.49 -20.73 10.57
N THR A 190 -6.94 -21.85 11.00
CA THR A 190 -5.57 -21.95 11.52
C THR A 190 -4.52 -21.69 10.43
N ALA A 191 -4.93 -21.85 9.16
CA ALA A 191 -4.12 -21.52 7.99
C ALA A 191 -4.07 -20.01 7.66
N GLU A 192 -4.73 -19.13 8.41
CA GLU A 192 -4.60 -17.66 8.27
C GLU A 192 -3.13 -17.22 8.28
N LYS A 193 -2.31 -17.83 9.15
CA LYS A 193 -0.85 -17.58 9.22
C LYS A 193 -0.10 -17.98 7.94
N ARG A 194 -0.70 -18.82 7.10
CA ARG A 194 -0.14 -19.33 5.83
C ARG A 194 -0.67 -18.61 4.60
N VAL A 195 -1.74 -17.81 4.72
CA VAL A 195 -2.28 -17.04 3.58
C VAL A 195 -1.25 -16.04 3.07
N HIS A 196 -0.49 -15.41 3.98
CA HIS A 196 0.61 -14.52 3.57
C HIS A 196 1.74 -15.23 2.82
N ALA A 197 1.93 -16.53 3.05
CA ALA A 197 2.89 -17.36 2.31
C ALA A 197 2.38 -17.75 0.90
N LEU A 198 1.12 -17.48 0.56
CA LEU A 198 0.61 -17.60 -0.82
C LEU A 198 0.96 -16.41 -1.71
N ARG A 199 1.67 -15.40 -1.19
CA ARG A 199 2.13 -14.29 -2.03
C ARG A 199 3.10 -14.83 -3.08
N THR A 200 2.83 -14.48 -4.33
CA THR A 200 3.71 -14.81 -5.44
C THR A 200 4.59 -13.60 -5.78
N PRO A 201 5.82 -13.82 -6.26
CA PRO A 201 6.61 -12.74 -6.85
C PRO A 201 5.84 -12.01 -7.97
N PRO A 202 6.10 -10.71 -8.19
CA PRO A 202 5.53 -9.96 -9.31
C PRO A 202 5.78 -10.68 -10.65
N GLY A 203 4.73 -10.80 -11.47
CA GLY A 203 4.81 -11.52 -12.75
C GLY A 203 4.53 -13.02 -12.66
N THR A 204 4.45 -13.59 -11.44
CA THR A 204 3.98 -14.96 -11.21
C THR A 204 2.61 -14.96 -10.54
N TYR A 205 1.78 -15.91 -10.92
CA TYR A 205 0.38 -15.99 -10.46
C TYR A 205 0.06 -17.40 -9.98
N TRP A 206 -1.01 -17.50 -9.19
CA TRP A 206 -1.66 -18.77 -8.91
C TRP A 206 -2.19 -19.41 -10.18
N GLU A 207 -2.34 -20.73 -10.15
CA GLU A 207 -3.11 -21.43 -11.17
C GLU A 207 -4.60 -21.10 -11.01
N THR A 208 -5.30 -20.98 -12.15
CA THR A 208 -6.74 -20.70 -12.17
C THR A 208 -7.54 -21.75 -11.41
N GLU A 209 -7.20 -23.03 -11.58
CA GLU A 209 -7.88 -24.13 -10.89
C GLU A 209 -7.71 -24.04 -9.37
N PHE A 210 -6.48 -23.80 -8.90
CA PHE A 210 -6.20 -23.60 -7.48
C PHE A 210 -6.96 -22.40 -6.91
N THR A 211 -6.98 -21.29 -7.65
CA THR A 211 -7.70 -20.07 -7.27
C THR A 211 -9.19 -20.34 -7.05
N LEU A 212 -9.83 -20.99 -8.03
CA LEU A 212 -11.26 -21.30 -7.96
C LEU A 212 -11.58 -22.29 -6.84
N ALA A 213 -10.73 -23.31 -6.64
CA ALA A 213 -10.90 -24.27 -5.56
C ALA A 213 -10.77 -23.60 -4.17
N LEU A 214 -9.79 -22.71 -4.01
CA LEU A 214 -9.56 -21.98 -2.76
C LEU A 214 -10.75 -21.07 -2.42
N PHE A 215 -11.23 -20.28 -3.37
CA PHE A 215 -12.37 -19.39 -3.14
C PHE A 215 -13.67 -20.17 -2.90
N SER A 216 -13.90 -21.27 -3.62
CA SER A 216 -15.07 -22.12 -3.39
C SER A 216 -15.09 -22.69 -1.97
N ALA A 217 -13.96 -23.23 -1.50
CA ALA A 217 -13.83 -23.73 -0.13
C ALA A 217 -13.98 -22.61 0.93
N ALA A 218 -13.48 -21.41 0.63
CA ALA A 218 -13.64 -20.26 1.53
C ALA A 218 -15.10 -19.80 1.64
N LEU A 219 -15.83 -19.79 0.52
CA LEU A 219 -17.26 -19.43 0.48
C LEU A 219 -18.13 -20.50 1.14
N GLU A 220 -17.84 -21.77 0.92
CA GLU A 220 -18.51 -22.88 1.59
C GLU A 220 -18.39 -22.75 3.12
N LYS A 221 -17.19 -22.46 3.62
CA LYS A 221 -16.95 -22.21 5.05
C LYS A 221 -17.75 -21.01 5.57
N TRP A 222 -17.87 -19.95 4.78
CA TRP A 222 -18.66 -18.77 5.14
C TRP A 222 -20.15 -19.13 5.25
N GLU A 223 -20.69 -19.90 4.31
CA GLU A 223 -22.08 -20.36 4.30
C GLU A 223 -22.41 -21.20 5.55
N TYR A 224 -21.49 -22.06 5.99
CA TYR A 224 -21.62 -22.85 7.22
C TYR A 224 -21.41 -22.05 8.52
N GLY A 225 -21.12 -20.75 8.46
CA GLY A 225 -21.01 -19.90 9.65
C GLY A 225 -19.83 -20.25 10.55
N VAL A 226 -18.77 -20.83 10.01
CA VAL A 226 -17.60 -21.26 10.80
C VAL A 226 -16.90 -20.02 11.40
N PRO A 227 -16.57 -20.02 12.71
CA PRO A 227 -15.82 -18.94 13.32
C PRO A 227 -14.53 -18.60 12.55
N GLY A 228 -14.27 -17.31 12.36
CA GLY A 228 -13.09 -16.83 11.62
C GLY A 228 -13.16 -17.00 10.09
N ALA A 229 -14.30 -17.44 9.51
CA ALA A 229 -14.47 -17.47 8.06
C ALA A 229 -14.32 -16.08 7.43
N ALA A 230 -14.81 -15.04 8.10
CA ALA A 230 -14.67 -13.65 7.68
C ALA A 230 -13.20 -13.23 7.56
N GLY A 231 -12.46 -13.29 8.67
CA GLY A 231 -11.04 -12.90 8.68
C GLY A 231 -10.20 -13.69 7.67
N PHE A 232 -10.45 -14.99 7.53
CA PHE A 232 -9.81 -15.81 6.51
C PHE A 232 -10.08 -15.31 5.09
N LEU A 233 -11.34 -15.00 4.75
CA LEU A 233 -11.72 -14.51 3.42
C LEU A 233 -11.14 -13.11 3.14
N GLN A 234 -11.16 -12.20 4.12
CA GLN A 234 -10.51 -10.89 4.00
C GLN A 234 -9.01 -11.02 3.70
N ASN A 235 -8.31 -11.91 4.44
CA ASN A 235 -6.89 -12.17 4.25
C ASN A 235 -6.60 -12.78 2.87
N ILE A 236 -7.45 -13.70 2.40
CA ILE A 236 -7.33 -14.27 1.05
C ILE A 236 -7.53 -13.18 0.00
N LEU A 237 -8.57 -12.35 0.10
CA LEU A 237 -8.87 -11.31 -0.88
C LEU A 237 -7.68 -10.34 -1.03
N ALA A 238 -7.05 -9.96 0.08
CA ALA A 238 -5.87 -9.10 0.08
C ALA A 238 -4.66 -9.71 -0.64
N VAL A 239 -4.42 -11.02 -0.47
CA VAL A 239 -3.31 -11.71 -1.17
C VAL A 239 -3.67 -12.03 -2.61
N ALA A 240 -4.90 -12.48 -2.86
CA ALA A 240 -5.41 -12.82 -4.17
C ALA A 240 -5.43 -11.61 -5.10
N ALA A 241 -5.65 -10.39 -4.60
CA ALA A 241 -5.57 -9.17 -5.41
C ALA A 241 -4.25 -9.06 -6.19
N LEU A 242 -3.15 -9.58 -5.62
CA LEU A 242 -1.81 -9.64 -6.24
C LEU A 242 -1.56 -10.96 -6.99
N SER A 243 -1.86 -12.08 -6.35
CA SER A 243 -1.41 -13.39 -6.82
C SER A 243 -2.40 -14.08 -7.76
N CYS A 244 -3.67 -13.67 -7.78
CA CYS A 244 -4.67 -14.28 -8.65
C CYS A 244 -4.41 -13.93 -10.12
N PRO A 245 -4.55 -14.89 -11.06
CA PRO A 245 -4.54 -14.59 -12.48
C PRO A 245 -5.76 -13.71 -12.84
N ALA A 246 -5.53 -12.66 -13.63
CA ALA A 246 -6.60 -11.77 -14.10
C ALA A 246 -7.60 -12.53 -15.00
N GLU A 247 -7.12 -13.59 -15.64
CA GLU A 247 -7.87 -14.48 -16.52
C GLU A 247 -8.96 -15.29 -15.78
N ALA A 248 -8.87 -15.40 -14.45
CA ALA A 248 -9.91 -16.04 -13.62
C ALA A 248 -11.11 -15.11 -13.32
N LEU A 249 -11.05 -13.84 -13.71
CA LEU A 249 -12.08 -12.84 -13.42
C LEU A 249 -13.50 -13.28 -13.83
N PRO A 250 -13.75 -13.83 -15.04
CA PRO A 250 -15.10 -14.22 -15.44
C PRO A 250 -15.71 -15.29 -14.52
N GLN A 251 -14.91 -16.27 -14.09
CA GLN A 251 -15.35 -17.34 -13.21
C GLN A 251 -15.53 -16.83 -11.78
N LEU A 252 -14.62 -15.98 -11.30
CA LEU A 252 -14.71 -15.38 -9.97
C LEU A 252 -15.92 -14.47 -9.83
N GLN A 253 -16.31 -13.72 -10.85
CA GLN A 253 -17.52 -12.88 -10.83
C GLN A 253 -18.82 -13.70 -10.67
N ASN A 254 -18.80 -14.95 -11.11
CA ASN A 254 -19.97 -15.85 -11.04
C ASN A 254 -20.06 -16.64 -9.72
N LEU A 255 -19.07 -16.51 -8.83
CA LEU A 255 -19.13 -17.18 -7.53
C LEU A 255 -20.26 -16.59 -6.67
N PRO A 256 -20.85 -17.39 -5.75
CA PRO A 256 -21.92 -16.96 -4.87
C PRO A 256 -21.37 -16.07 -3.73
N TRP A 257 -20.90 -14.87 -4.08
CA TRP A 257 -20.35 -13.93 -3.11
C TRP A 257 -21.40 -13.55 -2.06
N PRO A 258 -21.01 -13.48 -0.77
CA PRO A 258 -21.93 -13.13 0.29
C PRO A 258 -22.43 -11.69 0.11
N LYS A 259 -23.76 -11.54 0.01
CA LYS A 259 -24.43 -10.24 -0.16
C LYS A 259 -24.62 -9.46 1.15
N SER A 260 -24.36 -10.11 2.30
CA SER A 260 -24.79 -9.65 3.62
C SER A 260 -23.65 -9.15 4.49
N HIS A 261 -23.89 -8.02 5.17
CA HIS A 261 -23.08 -7.52 6.27
C HIS A 261 -23.16 -8.49 7.45
N TYR A 262 -22.03 -9.11 7.81
CA TYR A 262 -21.91 -9.68 9.15
C TYR A 262 -21.70 -8.49 10.11
N PRO A 263 -22.36 -8.42 11.28
CA PRO A 263 -22.15 -7.30 12.22
C PRO A 263 -20.66 -7.14 12.53
N GLY A 264 -20.08 -6.00 12.13
CA GLY A 264 -18.65 -5.69 12.29
C GLY A 264 -17.74 -6.05 11.10
N PHE A 265 -18.23 -6.67 10.02
CA PHE A 265 -17.42 -7.03 8.84
C PHE A 265 -18.05 -6.52 7.53
N TRP A 266 -17.34 -5.63 6.85
CA TRP A 266 -17.75 -4.97 5.61
C TRP A 266 -17.22 -5.69 4.36
N LEU A 267 -17.47 -7.00 4.27
CA LEU A 267 -16.85 -7.87 3.28
C LEU A 267 -17.25 -7.55 1.82
N GLY A 268 -18.46 -7.01 1.59
CA GLY A 268 -18.93 -6.63 0.25
C GLY A 268 -18.02 -5.62 -0.43
N ALA A 269 -17.58 -4.58 0.28
CA ALA A 269 -16.68 -3.57 -0.25
C ALA A 269 -15.29 -4.13 -0.59
N GLU A 270 -14.82 -5.12 0.17
CA GLU A 270 -13.54 -5.79 -0.09
C GLU A 270 -13.61 -6.73 -1.29
N ILE A 271 -14.73 -7.45 -1.47
CA ILE A 271 -14.99 -8.27 -2.65
C ILE A 271 -15.07 -7.39 -3.89
N ASP A 272 -15.83 -6.29 -3.83
CA ASP A 272 -15.93 -5.34 -4.93
C ASP A 272 -14.57 -4.75 -5.28
N ARG A 273 -13.79 -4.33 -4.27
CA ARG A 273 -12.42 -3.85 -4.46
C ARG A 273 -11.54 -4.91 -5.12
N PHE A 274 -11.58 -6.16 -4.66
CA PHE A 274 -10.83 -7.26 -5.24
C PHE A 274 -11.18 -7.48 -6.72
N LEU A 275 -12.47 -7.56 -7.06
CA LEU A 275 -12.92 -7.75 -8.44
C LEU A 275 -12.56 -6.56 -9.34
N GLN A 276 -12.66 -5.33 -8.83
CA GLN A 276 -12.21 -4.14 -9.56
C GLN A 276 -10.69 -4.14 -9.78
N THR A 277 -9.90 -4.55 -8.79
CA THR A 277 -8.45 -4.72 -8.94
C THR A 277 -8.12 -5.75 -10.00
N LEU A 278 -8.79 -6.91 -10.04
CA LEU A 278 -8.57 -7.89 -11.10
C LEU A 278 -8.94 -7.36 -12.50
N LYS A 279 -10.06 -6.63 -12.60
CA LYS A 279 -10.46 -5.97 -13.86
C LYS A 279 -9.45 -4.91 -14.30
N PHE A 280 -8.92 -4.15 -13.36
CA PHE A 280 -7.85 -3.19 -13.61
C PHE A 280 -6.59 -3.88 -14.13
N ARG A 281 -6.16 -4.96 -13.46
CA ARG A 281 -4.99 -5.76 -13.84
C ARG A 281 -5.14 -6.45 -15.20
N SER A 282 -6.34 -6.94 -15.55
CA SER A 282 -6.60 -7.49 -16.90
C SER A 282 -6.35 -6.45 -17.99
N ARG A 283 -6.95 -5.26 -17.85
CA ARG A 283 -6.79 -4.16 -18.81
C ARG A 283 -5.34 -3.69 -18.89
N LEU A 284 -4.64 -3.64 -17.75
CA LEU A 284 -3.22 -3.31 -17.68
C LEU A 284 -2.40 -4.32 -18.50
N LYS A 285 -2.61 -5.63 -18.29
CA LYS A 285 -1.91 -6.68 -19.04
C LYS A 285 -2.19 -6.60 -20.54
N GLU A 286 -3.43 -6.34 -20.94
CA GLU A 286 -3.82 -6.14 -22.35
C GLU A 286 -3.03 -4.98 -22.98
N THR A 287 -2.93 -3.84 -22.29
CA THR A 287 -2.18 -2.66 -22.77
C THR A 287 -0.68 -2.93 -23.00
N PHE A 288 -0.08 -3.84 -22.22
CA PHE A 288 1.33 -4.23 -22.41
C PHE A 288 1.50 -5.44 -23.35
N ARG A 289 0.45 -6.20 -23.64
CA ARG A 289 0.48 -7.37 -24.54
C ARG A 289 0.53 -6.95 -26.01
N ASP A 290 -0.17 -5.88 -26.36
CA ASP A 290 -0.22 -5.33 -27.73
C ASP A 290 1.14 -4.76 -28.21
N GLU A 291 2.14 -4.69 -27.32
CA GLU A 291 3.49 -4.20 -27.63
C GLU A 291 4.58 -5.28 -27.70
N SER A 292 4.25 -6.55 -27.41
CA SER A 292 5.25 -7.64 -27.54
C SER A 292 5.44 -7.98 -29.03
N PRO A 293 6.65 -7.84 -29.60
CA PRO A 293 6.92 -8.17 -31.01
C PRO A 293 6.72 -9.65 -31.34
#